data_AF-A0A353H685-F1
#
_entry.id   AF-A0A353H685-F1
#
_cell.length_a   1.000
_cell.length_b   1.000
_cell.length_c   1.000
_cell.angle_alpha   90.00
_cell.angle_beta   90.00
_cell.angle_gamma   90.00
#
_symmetry.space_group_name_H-M   'P 1'
#
loop_
_entity.id
_entity.type
_entity.pdbx_description
1 polymer ?
#
loop_
_entity_poly.entity_id
_entity_poly.type
_entity_poly.pdbx_seq_one_letter_code
_entity_poly.pdbx_strand_id
1 'polypeptide(L)'
;GKSDVWIEDASIASIILHLTAASLGLGSCWIQIRERMHDSAKTAETFLAEVLNLPENLRVLSMVAIGYTAEGKPGHGKETFQYGKVHRNRYGEE
;
A
#
# COMPACT_ATOMS: atom_id res chain seq x y z
N GLY A 1 9.34 -22.35 -2.55
CA GLY A 1 9.78 -21.81 -3.84
C GLY A 1 10.06 -20.33 -3.66
N LYS A 2 11.07 -19.77 -4.35
CA LYS A 2 11.36 -18.33 -4.32
C LYS A 2 10.43 -17.66 -5.32
N SER A 3 9.46 -16.88 -4.85
CA SER A 3 8.55 -16.09 -5.68
C SER A 3 9.24 -14.81 -6.12
N ASP A 4 9.22 -14.50 -7.41
CA ASP A 4 9.69 -13.24 -7.99
C ASP A 4 8.61 -12.14 -7.99
N VAL A 5 7.34 -12.51 -7.79
CA VAL A 5 6.15 -11.63 -7.73
C VAL A 5 5.81 -11.15 -6.32
N TRP A 6 6.84 -10.84 -5.52
CA TRP A 6 6.68 -10.44 -4.12
C TRP A 6 5.96 -9.09 -3.94
N ILE A 7 5.94 -8.25 -4.98
CA ILE A 7 5.32 -6.92 -4.94
C ILE A 7 3.81 -7.07 -4.84
N GLU A 8 3.23 -7.92 -5.67
CA GLU A 8 1.81 -8.24 -5.70
C GLU A 8 1.39 -8.89 -4.38
N ASP A 9 2.14 -9.88 -3.91
CA ASP A 9 1.87 -10.57 -2.64
C ASP A 9 1.86 -9.60 -1.45
N ALA A 10 2.90 -8.77 -1.31
CA ALA A 10 2.98 -7.80 -0.22
C ALA A 10 1.94 -6.67 -0.35
N SER A 11 1.52 -6.32 -1.57
CA SER A 11 0.45 -5.35 -1.82
C SER A 11 -0.91 -5.89 -1.36
N ILE A 12 -1.19 -7.16 -1.66
CA ILE A 12 -2.40 -7.86 -1.20
C ILE A 12 -2.40 -7.97 0.32
N ALA A 13 -1.28 -8.35 0.94
CA ALA A 13 -1.17 -8.40 2.40
C ALA A 13 -1.42 -7.02 3.04
N SER A 14 -0.89 -5.97 2.43
CA SER A 14 -1.07 -4.59 2.90
C SER A 14 -2.53 -4.12 2.82
N ILE A 15 -3.25 -4.42 1.72
CA ILE A 15 -4.68 -4.06 1.64
C ILE A 15 -5.52 -4.86 2.65
N ILE A 16 -5.17 -6.12 2.93
CA ILE A 16 -5.83 -6.92 3.97
C ILE A 16 -5.63 -6.27 5.36
N LEU A 17 -4.42 -5.78 5.66
CA LEU A 17 -4.15 -5.02 6.89
C LEU A 17 -5.03 -3.77 6.99
N HIS A 18 -5.16 -2.99 5.91
CA HIS A 18 -6.02 -1.82 5.87
C HIS A 18 -7.50 -2.16 6.15
N LEU A 19 -8.03 -3.20 5.47
CA LEU A 19 -9.42 -3.64 5.65
C LEU A 19 -9.67 -4.17 7.07
N THR A 20 -8.70 -4.88 7.64
CA THR A 20 -8.78 -5.40 9.01
C THR A 20 -8.73 -4.28 10.04
N ALA A 21 -7.86 -3.27 9.85
CA ALA A 21 -7.86 -2.09 10.70
C ALA A 21 -9.22 -1.38 10.68
N ALA A 22 -9.80 -1.18 9.49
CA ALA A 22 -11.10 -0.55 9.32
C ALA A 22 -12.23 -1.35 10.00
N SER A 23 -12.25 -2.68 9.90
CA SER A 23 -13.27 -3.51 10.54
C SER A 23 -13.20 -3.48 12.08
N LEU A 24 -12.03 -3.16 12.64
CA LEU A 24 -11.81 -2.94 14.07
C LEU A 24 -12.07 -1.49 14.52
N GLY A 25 -12.55 -0.61 13.62
CA GLY A 25 -12.79 0.80 13.92
C GLY A 25 -11.51 1.65 13.99
N LEU A 26 -10.41 1.18 13.41
CA LEU A 26 -9.15 1.90 13.31
C LEU A 26 -8.98 2.58 11.95
N GLY A 27 -8.23 3.68 11.94
CA GLY A 27 -7.72 4.28 10.73
C GLY A 27 -6.41 3.64 10.30
N SER A 28 -6.10 3.73 9.02
CA SER A 28 -4.80 3.29 8.50
C SER A 28 -4.35 4.13 7.31
N CYS A 29 -3.03 4.22 7.10
CA CYS A 29 -2.43 4.99 6.01
C CYS A 29 -1.26 4.22 5.37
N TRP A 30 -1.31 4.07 4.05
CA TRP A 30 -0.23 3.49 3.26
C TRP A 30 0.89 4.52 3.09
N ILE A 31 2.11 4.11 3.42
CA ILE A 31 3.33 4.88 3.20
C ILE A 31 4.18 4.13 2.19
N GLN A 32 4.30 4.69 0.98
CA GLN A 32 5.07 4.07 -0.11
C GLN A 32 6.57 4.10 0.23
N ILE A 33 7.23 2.93 0.20
CA ILE A 33 8.68 2.82 0.42
C ILE A 33 9.41 2.41 -0.85
N ARG A 34 8.95 1.36 -1.53
CA ARG A 34 9.56 0.89 -2.79
C ARG A 34 9.58 2.04 -3.80
N GLU A 35 10.72 2.20 -4.47
CA GLU A 35 10.97 3.27 -5.46
C GLU A 35 10.84 4.71 -4.93
N ARG A 36 11.01 4.93 -3.61
CA ARG A 36 11.07 6.26 -3.01
C ARG A 36 12.45 6.55 -2.43
N MET A 37 12.81 7.83 -2.45
CA MET A 37 14.02 8.34 -1.80
C MET A 37 13.69 8.80 -0.38
N HIS A 38 14.63 8.59 0.54
CA HIS A 38 14.61 9.22 1.86
C HIS A 38 15.16 10.64 1.77
N ASP A 39 16.29 10.79 1.08
CA ASP A 39 16.98 12.05 0.79
C ASP A 39 17.70 11.99 -0.57
N SER A 40 18.61 12.93 -0.86
CA SER A 40 19.33 12.98 -2.14
C SER A 40 20.33 11.84 -2.35
N ALA A 41 20.73 11.11 -1.30
CA ALA A 41 21.76 10.09 -1.34
C ALA A 41 21.25 8.68 -1.01
N LYS A 42 20.13 8.56 -0.27
CA LYS A 42 19.64 7.30 0.29
C LYS A 42 18.20 7.01 -0.08
N THR A 43 17.93 5.76 -0.45
CA THR A 43 16.56 5.29 -0.68
C THR A 43 15.80 5.10 0.63
N ALA A 44 14.47 5.20 0.59
CA ALA A 44 13.62 4.94 1.76
C ALA A 44 13.77 3.48 2.25
N GLU A 45 13.93 2.53 1.32
CA GLU A 45 14.15 1.12 1.66
C GLU A 45 15.48 0.92 2.41
N THR A 46 16.58 1.49 1.91
CA THR A 46 17.90 1.40 2.57
C THR A 46 17.85 2.00 3.97
N PHE A 47 17.24 3.17 4.12
CA PHE A 47 17.09 3.82 5.42
C PHE A 47 16.32 2.93 6.41
N LEU A 48 15.20 2.34 6.00
CA LEU A 48 14.42 1.47 6.88
C LEU A 48 15.11 0.14 7.18
N ALA A 49 15.82 -0.44 6.22
CA ALA A 49 16.60 -1.65 6.43
C ALA A 49 17.68 -1.44 7.51
N GLU A 50 18.34 -0.29 7.52
CA GLU A 50 19.30 0.10 8.57
C GLU A 50 18.60 0.29 9.93
N VAL A 51 17.51 1.06 9.97
CA VAL A 51 16.78 1.37 11.21
C VAL A 51 16.22 0.12 11.88
N LEU A 52 15.70 -0.83 11.09
CA LEU A 52 15.08 -2.06 11.58
C LEU A 52 16.05 -3.25 11.60
N ASN A 53 17.31 -3.04 11.19
CA ASN A 53 18.33 -4.08 11.07
C ASN A 53 17.85 -5.30 10.26
N LEU A 54 17.29 -5.04 9.07
CA LEU A 54 16.76 -6.09 8.19
C LEU A 54 17.92 -6.81 7.46
N PRO A 55 17.83 -8.15 7.27
CA PRO A 55 18.77 -8.88 6.46
C PRO A 55 18.66 -8.50 4.97
N GLU A 56 19.77 -8.58 4.24
CA GLU A 56 19.90 -8.13 2.83
C GLU A 56 18.91 -8.79 1.86
N ASN A 57 18.41 -9.98 2.19
CA ASN A 57 17.48 -10.72 1.35
C ASN A 57 16.01 -10.30 1.52
N LEU A 58 15.71 -9.36 2.43
CA LEU A 58 14.37 -8.79 2.58
C LEU A 58 14.28 -7.43 1.90
N ARG A 59 13.09 -7.16 1.35
CA ARG A 59 12.75 -5.91 0.64
C ARG A 59 11.55 -5.27 1.31
N VAL A 60 11.43 -3.94 1.20
CA VAL A 60 10.36 -3.18 1.87
C VAL A 60 9.45 -2.57 0.81
N LEU A 61 8.22 -3.09 0.72
CA LEU A 61 7.21 -2.55 -0.20
C LEU A 61 6.67 -1.20 0.31
N SER A 62 6.12 -1.23 1.52
CA SER A 62 5.38 -0.14 2.14
C SER A 62 5.43 -0.26 3.66
N MET A 63 5.07 0.82 4.34
CA MET A 63 4.69 0.80 5.75
C MET A 63 3.20 1.10 5.86
N VAL A 64 2.54 0.55 6.88
CA VAL A 64 1.13 0.82 7.18
C VAL A 64 1.04 1.38 8.60
N ALA A 65 0.72 2.68 8.71
CA ALA A 65 0.42 3.29 9.99
C ALA A 65 -1.02 2.93 10.39
N ILE A 66 -1.26 2.53 11.64
CA ILE A 66 -2.57 2.14 12.16
C ILE A 66 -2.81 2.81 13.52
N GLY A 67 -4.01 3.32 13.75
CA GLY A 67 -4.37 3.92 15.04
C GLY A 67 -5.80 4.46 15.08
N TYR A 68 -6.17 5.07 16.21
CA TYR A 68 -7.44 5.77 16.34
C TYR A 68 -7.44 7.03 15.50
N THR A 69 -8.46 7.19 14.66
CA THR A 69 -8.63 8.35 13.80
C THR A 69 -9.00 9.58 14.64
N ALA A 70 -8.30 10.69 14.42
CA ALA A 70 -8.69 11.99 14.98
C ALA A 70 -9.89 12.62 14.27
N GLU A 71 -10.12 12.26 12.99
CA GLU A 71 -11.20 12.78 12.15
C GLU A 71 -11.90 11.65 11.39
N GLY A 72 -13.23 11.76 11.25
CA GLY A 72 -14.01 10.90 10.36
C GLY A 72 -14.09 11.52 8.97
N LYS A 73 -13.74 10.75 7.92
CA LYS A 73 -13.94 11.15 6.53
C LYS A 73 -15.15 10.43 5.95
N PRO A 74 -16.02 11.13 5.21
CA PRO A 74 -17.13 10.46 4.53
C PRO A 74 -16.58 9.47 3.50
N GLY A 75 -17.30 8.37 3.31
CA GLY A 75 -17.04 7.45 2.21
C GLY A 75 -17.24 8.14 0.86
N HIS A 76 -16.60 7.60 -0.18
CA HIS A 76 -16.78 8.08 -1.55
C HIS A 76 -18.18 7.74 -2.06
N GLY A 77 -18.87 8.73 -2.63
CA GLY A 77 -20.18 8.54 -3.26
C GLY A 77 -20.06 7.89 -4.64
N LYS A 78 -21.21 7.38 -5.14
CA LYS A 78 -21.30 6.66 -6.42
C LYS A 78 -20.85 7.50 -7.61
N GLU A 79 -21.06 8.81 -7.53
CA GLU A 79 -20.67 9.80 -8.53
C GLU A 79 -19.15 9.88 -8.76
N THR A 80 -18.34 9.45 -7.79
CA THR A 80 -16.87 9.38 -7.95
C THR A 80 -16.41 8.11 -8.67
N PHE A 81 -17.31 7.15 -8.90
CA PHE A 81 -16.98 5.91 -9.58
C PHE A 81 -16.65 6.16 -11.05
N GLN A 82 -15.45 5.76 -11.46
CA GLN A 82 -14.94 5.99 -12.81
C GLN A 82 -15.37 4.84 -13.75
N TYR A 83 -16.62 4.88 -14.21
CA TYR A 83 -17.18 3.86 -15.12
C TYR A 83 -16.31 3.58 -16.35
N GLY A 84 -15.58 4.59 -16.87
CA GLY A 84 -14.67 4.42 -18.00
C GLY A 84 -13.44 3.54 -17.74
N LYS A 85 -13.20 3.08 -16.50
CA LYS A 85 -12.18 2.07 -16.17
C LYS A 85 -12.71 0.63 -16.24
N VAL A 86 -14.02 0.46 -16.41
CA VAL A 86 -14.65 -0.85 -16.58
C VAL A 86 -14.82 -1.09 -18.07
N HIS A 87 -14.32 -2.22 -18.55
CA HIS A 87 -14.36 -2.57 -19.96
C HIS A 87 -14.99 -3.93 -20.12
N ARG A 88 -15.84 -4.09 -21.14
CA ARG A 88 -16.48 -5.37 -21.43
C ARG A 88 -15.78 -6.03 -22.61
N ASN A 89 -15.26 -7.24 -22.41
CA ASN A 89 -14.50 -8.04 -23.37
C ASN A 89 -13.15 -7.46 -23.81
N ARG A 90 -13.08 -6.18 -24.20
CA ARG A 90 -11.86 -5.53 -24.72
C ARG A 90 -11.66 -4.15 -24.11
N TYR A 91 -10.40 -3.77 -23.92
CA TYR A 91 -10.02 -2.47 -23.39
C TYR A 91 -10.58 -1.33 -24.27
N GLY A 92 -11.25 -0.37 -23.65
CA GLY A 92 -11.89 0.76 -24.32
C GLY A 92 -13.27 0.47 -24.92
N GLU A 93 -13.76 -0.78 -24.88
CA GLU A 93 -15.14 -1.11 -25.28
C GLU A 93 -16.09 -1.04 -24.07
N GLU A 94 -17.30 -0.49 -24.30
CA GLU A 94 -18.39 -0.44 -23.32
C GLU A 94 -19.15 -1.78 -23.16
#